data_AF-A0A4Y2FHI6-F1
#
_entry.id   AF-A0A4Y2FHI6-F1
#
_cell.length_a   1.000
_cell.length_b   1.000
_cell.length_c   1.000
_cell.angle_alpha   90.00
_cell.angle_beta   90.00
_cell.angle_gamma   90.00
#
_symmetry.space_group_name_H-M   'P 1'
#
loop_
_entity.id
_entity.type
_entity.pdbx_description
1 polymer ?
#
loop_
_entity_poly.entity_id
_entity_poly.type
_entity_poly.pdbx_seq_one_letter_code
_entity_poly.pdbx_strand_id
1 'polypeptide(L)'
;MESWFQAASACFAPRNDLQLLKSLTECEGINYEIAKSAMNKFLRHMFCLSEELVALVLFYDYVSQKTKMKMVYALKTEENDEPLKRARVDLDVVLKKCLHDFI
;
A
#
# COMPACT_ATOMS: atom_id res chain seq x y z
N MET A 1 -10.92 8.16 13.17
CA MET A 1 -10.63 9.59 12.95
C MET A 1 -9.14 9.85 12.68
N GLU A 2 -8.21 9.02 13.18
CA GLU A 2 -6.75 9.14 12.95
C GLU A 2 -6.31 9.14 11.48
N SER A 3 -6.91 8.31 10.63
CA SER A 3 -6.51 8.13 9.23
C SER A 3 -6.59 9.41 8.40
N TRP A 4 -7.54 10.30 8.71
CA TRP A 4 -7.74 11.57 8.01
C TRP A 4 -6.67 12.60 8.37
N PHE A 5 -6.25 12.66 9.65
CA PHE A 5 -5.18 13.55 10.10
C PHE A 5 -3.80 13.12 9.58
N GLN A 6 -3.61 11.83 9.34
CA GLN A 6 -2.36 11.28 8.81
C GLN A 6 -2.28 11.30 7.27
N ALA A 7 -3.37 11.68 6.58
CA ALA A 7 -3.45 11.63 5.12
C ALA A 7 -2.41 12.52 4.41
N ALA A 8 -2.00 13.63 5.04
CA ALA A 8 -0.97 14.52 4.49
C ALA A 8 0.46 13.97 4.66
N SER A 9 0.66 12.96 5.52
CA SER A 9 1.98 12.41 5.77
C SER A 9 2.27 11.27 4.80
N ALA A 10 3.17 11.52 3.85
CA ALA A 10 3.61 10.56 2.84
C ALA A 10 4.04 9.22 3.44
N CYS A 11 4.60 9.22 4.66
CA CYS A 11 5.05 8.00 5.34
C CYS A 11 3.90 7.07 5.79
N PHE A 12 2.70 7.60 6.00
CA PHE A 12 1.52 6.82 6.40
C PHE A 12 0.66 6.42 5.21
N ALA A 13 0.77 7.16 4.11
CA ALA A 13 -0.05 6.96 2.93
C ALA A 13 -0.04 5.49 2.46
N PRO A 14 1.11 4.78 2.31
CA PRO A 14 1.09 3.39 1.83
C PRO A 14 0.32 2.44 2.75
N ARG A 15 0.48 2.58 4.08
CA ARG A 15 -0.21 1.75 5.07
C ARG A 15 -1.71 2.07 5.12
N ASN A 16 -2.06 3.35 5.14
CA ASN A 16 -3.43 3.81 5.24
C ASN A 16 -4.21 3.48 3.96
N ASP A 17 -3.60 3.63 2.79
CA ASP A 17 -4.16 3.24 1.50
C ASP A 17 -4.42 1.73 1.46
N LEU A 18 -3.45 0.91 1.88
CA LEU A 18 -3.62 -0.54 1.95
C LEU A 18 -4.73 -0.95 2.92
N GLN A 19 -4.83 -0.29 4.08
CA GLN A 19 -5.88 -0.56 5.06
C GLN A 19 -7.26 -0.14 4.53
N LEU A 20 -7.35 1.01 3.86
CA LEU A 20 -8.58 1.48 3.24
C LEU A 20 -9.07 0.51 2.15
N LEU A 21 -8.18 0.00 1.30
CA LEU A 21 -8.52 -1.01 0.29
C LEU A 21 -9.11 -2.27 0.93
N LYS A 22 -8.52 -2.76 2.02
CA LYS A 22 -9.02 -3.93 2.76
C LYS A 22 -10.42 -3.68 3.33
N SER A 23 -10.65 -2.52 3.94
CA SER A 23 -11.97 -2.16 4.47
C SER A 23 -13.01 -1.98 3.36
N LEU A 24 -12.63 -1.49 2.18
CA LEU A 24 -13.54 -1.40 1.04
C LEU A 24 -13.95 -2.78 0.51
N THR A 25 -13.05 -3.77 0.54
CA THR A 25 -13.38 -5.18 0.22
C THR A 25 -14.39 -5.76 1.20
N GLU A 26 -14.23 -5.50 2.50
CA GLU A 26 -15.23 -5.91 3.50
C GLU A 26 -16.60 -5.28 3.24
N CYS A 27 -16.61 -4.03 2.76
CA CYS A 27 -17.83 -3.31 2.35
C CYS A 27 -18.49 -3.88 1.08
N GLU A 28 -17.81 -4.67 0.25
CA GLU A 28 -18.45 -5.29 -0.92
C GLU A 28 -19.62 -6.22 -0.51
N GLY A 29 -19.49 -6.88 0.65
CA GLY A 29 -20.56 -7.72 1.22
C GLY A 29 -21.76 -6.94 1.72
N ILE A 30 -21.64 -5.61 1.89
CA ILE A 30 -22.72 -4.72 2.35
C ILE A 30 -23.32 -3.97 1.17
N ASN A 31 -22.48 -3.36 0.33
CA ASN A 31 -22.90 -2.67 -0.88
C ASN A 31 -21.79 -2.71 -1.93
N TYR A 32 -21.91 -3.69 -2.82
CA TYR A 32 -20.97 -3.93 -3.91
C TYR A 32 -20.72 -2.71 -4.80
N GLU A 33 -21.78 -2.00 -5.21
CA GLU A 33 -21.66 -0.88 -6.16
C GLU A 33 -20.91 0.31 -5.55
N ILE A 34 -21.18 0.61 -4.28
CA ILE A 34 -20.49 1.67 -3.56
C ILE A 34 -19.02 1.30 -3.33
N ALA A 35 -18.76 0.07 -2.86
CA ALA A 35 -17.42 -0.42 -2.60
C ALA A 35 -16.58 -0.37 -3.89
N LYS A 36 -17.07 -0.97 -4.97
CA LYS A 36 -16.40 -0.99 -6.27
C LYS A 36 -16.16 0.40 -6.85
N SER A 37 -17.13 1.30 -6.73
CA SER A 37 -16.98 2.69 -7.19
C SER A 37 -15.92 3.44 -6.39
N ALA A 38 -15.91 3.30 -5.07
CA ALA A 38 -14.91 3.90 -4.20
C ALA A 38 -13.51 3.35 -4.51
N MET A 39 -13.37 2.04 -4.62
CA MET A 39 -12.08 1.39 -4.91
C MET A 39 -11.50 1.85 -6.25
N ASN A 40 -12.31 1.86 -7.31
CA ASN A 40 -11.88 2.35 -8.62
C ASN A 40 -11.41 3.80 -8.59
N LYS A 41 -12.05 4.64 -7.76
CA LYS A 41 -11.63 6.03 -7.57
C LYS A 41 -10.29 6.11 -6.84
N PHE A 42 -10.12 5.38 -5.74
CA PHE A 42 -8.88 5.40 -4.95
C PHE A 42 -7.69 4.82 -5.70
N LEU A 43 -7.85 3.72 -6.42
CA LEU A 43 -6.78 3.11 -7.22
C LEU A 43 -6.20 4.05 -8.28
N ARG A 44 -7.05 4.89 -8.89
CA ARG A 44 -6.60 5.91 -9.86
C ARG A 44 -5.81 7.04 -9.21
N HIS A 45 -5.97 7.26 -7.91
CA HIS A 45 -5.33 8.33 -7.15
C HIS A 45 -4.19 7.84 -6.25
N MET A 46 -3.98 6.53 -6.12
CA MET A 46 -2.88 5.92 -5.37
C MET A 46 -1.55 6.06 -6.11
N PHE A 47 -0.93 7.23 -5.98
CA PHE A 47 0.48 7.44 -6.31
C PHE A 47 1.41 6.86 -5.25
N CYS A 48 0.93 6.68 -4.02
CA CYS A 48 1.73 6.41 -2.81
C CYS A 48 2.22 4.97 -2.63
N LEU A 49 1.83 4.07 -3.53
CA LEU A 49 2.21 2.65 -3.52
C LEU A 49 3.23 2.33 -4.62
N SER A 50 4.05 3.31 -5.03
CA SER A 50 5.29 3.05 -5.76
C SER A 50 6.36 2.51 -4.80
N GLU A 51 7.27 1.69 -5.33
CA GLU A 51 8.42 1.14 -4.58
C GLU A 51 9.19 2.24 -3.82
N GLU A 52 9.30 3.44 -4.40
CA GLU A 52 9.97 4.61 -3.81
C GLU A 52 9.31 5.08 -2.50
N LEU A 53 7.97 5.13 -2.50
CA LEU A 53 7.20 5.63 -1.35
C LEU A 53 7.01 4.54 -0.29
N VAL A 54 7.02 3.26 -0.70
CA VAL A 54 7.04 2.12 0.23
C VAL A 54 8.40 2.02 0.93
N ALA A 55 9.52 2.36 0.29
CA ALA A 55 10.83 2.39 0.93
C ALA A 55 10.91 3.41 2.10
N LEU A 56 10.17 4.53 2.02
CA LEU A 56 10.11 5.52 3.11
C LEU A 56 9.56 4.94 4.42
N VAL A 57 8.78 3.85 4.35
CA VAL A 57 8.24 3.14 5.52
C VAL A 57 9.36 2.51 6.37
N LEU A 58 10.55 2.27 5.82
CA LEU A 58 11.71 1.77 6.58
C LEU A 58 12.12 2.72 7.72
N PHE A 59 11.97 4.03 7.51
CA PHE A 59 12.31 5.04 8.51
C PHE A 59 11.21 5.27 9.54
N TYR A 60 10.11 4.50 9.49
CA TYR A 60 8.91 4.80 10.26
C TYR A 60 8.77 3.95 11.53
N ASP A 61 8.60 4.57 12.69
CA ASP A 61 8.65 3.88 14.00
C ASP A 61 7.46 2.95 14.27
N TYR A 62 6.30 3.17 13.64
CA TYR A 62 5.13 2.31 13.84
C TYR A 62 5.12 1.05 12.96
N VAL A 63 6.12 0.87 12.09
CA VAL A 63 6.31 -0.41 11.41
C VAL A 63 7.27 -1.26 12.24
N SER A 64 6.80 -2.46 12.59
CA SER A 64 7.61 -3.38 13.40
C SER A 64 8.98 -3.62 12.78
N GLN A 65 10.02 -3.75 13.59
CA GLN A 65 11.36 -4.09 13.09
C GLN A 65 11.34 -5.37 12.25
N LYS A 66 10.51 -6.35 12.61
CA LYS A 66 10.33 -7.58 11.82
C LYS A 66 9.86 -7.29 10.39
N THR A 67 8.90 -6.39 10.21
CA THR A 67 8.42 -5.97 8.89
C THR A 67 9.50 -5.21 8.13
N LYS A 68 10.22 -4.29 8.79
CA LYS A 68 11.35 -3.57 8.19
C LYS A 68 12.45 -4.51 7.70
N MET A 69 12.79 -5.54 8.50
CA MET A 69 13.78 -6.53 8.10
C MET A 69 13.34 -7.35 6.88
N LYS A 70 12.04 -7.68 6.76
CA LYS A 70 11.50 -8.32 5.55
C LYS A 70 11.59 -7.42 4.32
N MET A 71 11.30 -6.13 4.48
CA MET A 71 11.43 -5.12 3.43
C MET A 71 12.88 -4.99 2.95
N VAL A 72 13.84 -4.92 3.86
CA VAL A 72 15.28 -4.88 3.52
C VAL A 72 15.74 -6.18 2.85
N TYR A 73 15.20 -7.32 3.27
CA TYR A 73 15.50 -8.60 2.61
C TYR A 73 14.97 -8.63 1.17
N ALA A 74 13.72 -8.21 0.94
CA ALA A 74 13.14 -8.11 -0.40
C ALA A 74 14.00 -7.25 -1.33
N LEU A 75 14.41 -6.05 -0.90
CA LEU A 75 15.32 -5.17 -1.65
C LEU A 75 16.64 -5.83 -2.06
N LYS A 76 17.17 -6.72 -1.23
CA LYS A 76 18.46 -7.39 -1.49
C LYS A 76 18.32 -8.59 -2.44
N THR A 77 17.10 -9.07 -2.65
CA THR A 77 16.86 -10.30 -3.43
C THR A 77 16.45 -9.97 -4.87
N GLU A 78 15.88 -8.80 -5.10
CA GLU A 78 15.50 -8.27 -6.42
C GLU A 78 16.65 -7.41 -7.00
N GLU A 79 17.70 -8.04 -7.52
CA GLU A 79 18.73 -7.35 -8.30
C GLU A 79 18.17 -7.06 -9.71
N ASN A 80 17.50 -5.91 -9.87
CA ASN A 80 16.95 -5.48 -11.16
C ASN A 80 17.32 -4.02 -11.44
N ASP A 81 18.08 -3.77 -12.51
CA ASP A 81 18.45 -2.43 -13.00
C ASP A 81 17.28 -1.72 -13.73
N GLU A 82 16.10 -2.35 -13.83
CA GLU A 82 14.94 -1.68 -14.40
C GLU A 82 14.47 -0.51 -13.51
N PRO A 83 14.12 0.63 -14.13
CA PRO A 83 13.60 1.77 -13.38
C PRO A 83 12.32 1.36 -12.65
N LEU A 84 12.25 1.73 -11.37
CA LEU A 84 11.14 1.44 -10.45
C LEU A 84 9.81 1.75 -11.16
N LYS A 85 9.02 0.71 -11.39
CA LYS A 85 7.80 0.82 -12.22
C LYS A 85 6.66 1.25 -11.31
N ARG A 86 5.83 2.19 -11.80
CA ARG A 86 4.55 2.46 -11.15
C ARG A 86 3.74 1.17 -11.10
N ALA A 87 3.46 0.67 -9.90
CA ALA A 87 2.70 -0.57 -9.74
C ALA A 87 1.35 -0.44 -10.47
N ARG A 88 1.12 -1.29 -11.48
CA ARG A 88 -0.23 -1.56 -11.97
C ARG A 88 -0.88 -2.47 -10.95
N VAL A 89 -1.63 -1.86 -10.04
CA VAL A 89 -2.23 -2.51 -8.89
C VAL A 89 -3.48 -3.27 -9.34
N ASP A 90 -3.34 -4.58 -9.56
CA ASP A 90 -4.50 -5.48 -9.61
C ASP A 90 -5.05 -5.66 -8.19
N LEU A 91 -6.36 -5.50 -8.06
CA LEU A 91 -7.08 -5.37 -6.81
C LEU A 91 -7.03 -6.69 -6.02
N ASP A 92 -7.27 -7.80 -6.71
CA ASP A 92 -7.23 -9.14 -6.12
C ASP A 92 -5.82 -9.54 -5.65
N VAL A 93 -4.80 -8.96 -6.29
CA VAL A 93 -3.39 -9.17 -5.94
C VAL A 93 -3.01 -8.34 -4.72
N VAL A 94 -3.43 -7.08 -4.67
CA VAL A 94 -3.04 -6.13 -3.61
C VAL A 94 -3.69 -6.42 -2.27
N LEU A 95 -4.92 -6.94 -2.26
CA LEU A 95 -5.58 -7.36 -1.03
C LEU A 95 -4.87 -8.51 -0.32
N LYS A 96 -4.14 -9.34 -1.08
CA LYS A 96 -3.35 -10.46 -0.57
C LYS A 96 -1.94 -10.06 -0.14
N LYS A 97 -1.50 -8.86 -0.50
CA LYS A 97 -0.16 -8.35 -0.24
C LYS A 97 -0.04 -7.65 1.11
N CYS A 98 1.13 -7.80 1.69
CA CYS A 98 1.65 -7.02 2.80
C CYS A 98 2.55 -5.90 2.29
N LEU A 99 2.85 -4.92 3.15
CA LEU A 99 3.75 -3.80 2.81
C LEU A 99 5.12 -4.23 2.24
N HIS A 100 5.64 -5.39 2.65
CA HIS A 100 6.92 -5.91 2.16
C HIS A 100 6.85 -6.58 0.78
N ASP A 101 5.64 -6.72 0.19
CA ASP A 101 5.45 -7.31 -1.14
C ASP A 101 5.34 -6.25 -2.24
N PHE A 102 5.58 -4.98 -1.88
CA PHE A 102 5.62 -3.80 -2.76
C PHE A 102 7.03 -3.20 -2.85
N ILE A 103 8.03 -4.01 -2.46
CA ILE A 103 9.45 -3.72 -2.44
C ILE A 103 10.15 -4.81 -3.22
#